data_AF-A0A8D9DI55-F1
#
_entry.id   AF-A0A8D9DI55-F1
#
_cell.length_a   1.000
_cell.length_b   1.000
_cell.length_c   1.000
_cell.angle_alpha   90.00
_cell.angle_beta   90.00
_cell.angle_gamma   90.00
#
_symmetry.space_group_name_H-M   'P 1'
#
loop_
_entity.id
_entity.type
_entity.pdbx_description
1 polymer ?
#
loop_
_entity_poly.entity_id
_entity_poly.type
_entity_poly.pdbx_seq_one_letter_code
_entity_poly.pdbx_strand_id
1 'polypeptide(L)'
;MEMENDGRCSEKSLYEVLGVGETATQQEIKKAYHKLALRLHPDKNKDDEEAKEKFQQLQKVISILGDEEKRAVYDQTGSVDDADLSGDVVDNLRDFFKAMYKKVTEEDIEEFEANYRGSESEKKDLIELYTKFKGKMSRLFCSMLCSNPKLDSHRFKDIIDEAIAAGEVKATKAYKKWAKEISEIKPPTSPRKTRRKAKRSAETDLYALISQRRDARKEKFDTMFSSLVSRYGENADSEPNEEEFEAAKRKLESQRSSSSSKKKKPRRNLALVASVFYQVICLTDLEADYLNPFETSTRINRLILPEFILQGSLCVLFLITWHWVFFLVALPVTCYHAMLYKERRHLIDVTEVFRGISFEKKLRFTKLGFYIFLFIMVVFRPRLLDFVSSLDDSVVKSASEKAFKSLPDISKAVNELTVLKGVGPATASAVLAAYAPDIAPFMSDEAMEVALGNSKDYSLKRYLLFVAKLQKKSKELKLEGEWGGASDVERALWSCHVRSKSKPAEKSSSEKKRKRKE
;
A
#
# COMPACT_ATOMS: atom_id res chain seq x y z
N MET A 1 -66.42 -15.58 26.87
CA MET A 1 -66.97 -14.65 25.87
C MET A 1 -66.20 -13.36 26.05
N GLU A 2 -65.05 -13.25 25.40
CA GLU A 2 -64.22 -12.05 25.39
C GLU A 2 -63.94 -11.79 23.91
N MET A 3 -64.65 -10.81 23.36
CA MET A 3 -64.14 -9.48 22.99
C MET A 3 -63.61 -9.50 21.56
N GLU A 4 -64.49 -9.07 20.67
CA GLU A 4 -64.21 -8.69 19.29
C GLU A 4 -63.05 -7.68 19.25
N ASN A 5 -62.06 -7.94 18.39
CA ASN A 5 -61.07 -6.95 17.97
C ASN A 5 -61.09 -6.91 16.44
N ASP A 6 -62.20 -6.40 15.90
CA ASP A 6 -62.36 -6.12 14.48
C ASP A 6 -61.88 -4.68 14.25
N GLY A 7 -60.66 -4.54 13.75
CA GLY A 7 -59.98 -3.23 13.75
C GLY A 7 -58.60 -3.17 13.10
N ARG A 8 -58.30 -3.98 12.06
CA ARG A 8 -57.11 -3.74 11.21
C ARG A 8 -57.51 -3.45 9.77
N CYS A 9 -57.49 -2.16 9.46
CA CYS A 9 -57.73 -1.57 8.16
C CYS A 9 -56.57 -1.91 7.20
N SER A 10 -56.86 -2.75 6.20
CA SER A 10 -56.28 -2.80 4.83
C SER A 10 -54.82 -2.37 4.57
N GLU A 11 -53.84 -2.86 5.32
CA GLU A 11 -52.47 -3.01 4.82
C GLU A 11 -52.19 -4.51 4.68
N LYS A 12 -51.87 -4.98 3.48
CA LYS A 12 -51.54 -6.40 3.24
C LYS A 12 -50.47 -6.81 4.26
N SER A 13 -50.76 -7.79 5.10
CA SER A 13 -49.81 -8.23 6.11
C SER A 13 -48.47 -8.55 5.43
N LEU A 14 -47.33 -8.21 6.05
CA LEU A 14 -46.00 -8.47 5.46
C LEU A 14 -45.82 -9.97 5.09
N TYR A 15 -46.51 -10.85 5.80
CA TYR A 15 -46.60 -12.29 5.54
C TYR A 15 -47.40 -12.63 4.28
N GLU A 16 -48.52 -11.96 4.02
CA GLU A 16 -49.29 -12.09 2.77
C GLU A 16 -48.49 -11.66 1.53
N VAL A 17 -47.65 -10.63 1.65
CA VAL A 17 -46.79 -10.16 0.54
C VAL A 17 -45.76 -11.23 0.14
N LEU A 18 -45.27 -12.02 1.09
CA LEU A 18 -44.42 -13.18 0.84
C LEU A 18 -45.20 -14.46 0.50
N GLY A 19 -46.53 -14.48 0.71
CA GLY A 19 -47.38 -15.66 0.53
C GLY A 19 -47.11 -16.78 1.54
N VAL A 20 -46.72 -16.42 2.77
CA VAL A 20 -46.43 -17.36 3.87
C VAL A 20 -47.34 -17.06 5.07
N GLY A 21 -47.60 -18.07 5.90
CA GLY A 21 -48.37 -17.86 7.14
C GLY A 21 -47.57 -17.10 8.21
N GLU A 22 -48.25 -16.46 9.15
CA GLU A 22 -47.62 -15.69 10.25
C GLU A 22 -46.74 -16.57 11.16
N THR A 23 -47.03 -17.88 11.22
CA THR A 23 -46.24 -18.90 11.94
C THR A 23 -45.08 -19.48 11.12
N ALA A 24 -44.77 -18.94 9.94
CA ALA A 24 -43.73 -19.49 9.07
C ALA A 24 -42.34 -19.42 9.70
N THR A 25 -41.55 -20.47 9.53
CA THR A 25 -40.17 -20.51 10.02
C THR A 25 -39.26 -19.58 9.21
N GLN A 26 -38.13 -19.17 9.78
CA GLN A 26 -37.16 -18.30 9.09
C GLN A 26 -36.64 -18.90 7.78
N GLN A 27 -36.63 -20.22 7.66
CA GLN A 27 -36.23 -20.92 6.45
C GLN A 27 -37.31 -20.85 5.35
N GLU A 28 -38.59 -20.87 5.71
CA GLU A 28 -39.71 -20.78 4.78
C GLU A 28 -39.86 -19.36 4.21
N ILE A 29 -39.69 -18.35 5.07
CA ILE A 29 -39.63 -16.92 4.68
C ILE A 29 -38.52 -16.69 3.65
N LYS A 30 -37.32 -17.24 3.90
CA LYS A 30 -36.17 -17.15 2.97
C LYS A 30 -36.45 -17.85 1.63
N LYS A 31 -37.05 -19.04 1.66
CA LYS A 31 -37.41 -19.79 0.43
C LYS A 31 -38.47 -19.05 -0.39
N ALA A 32 -39.49 -18.49 0.26
CA ALA A 32 -40.55 -17.73 -0.40
C ALA A 32 -40.00 -16.44 -1.03
N TYR A 33 -39.19 -15.69 -0.30
CA TYR A 33 -38.49 -14.50 -0.80
C TYR A 33 -37.65 -14.83 -2.05
N HIS A 34 -36.83 -15.89 -2.00
CA HIS A 34 -35.98 -16.26 -3.12
C HIS A 34 -36.78 -16.60 -4.39
N LYS A 35 -37.90 -17.31 -4.25
CA LYS A 35 -38.79 -17.68 -5.35
C LYS A 35 -39.45 -16.45 -5.99
N LEU A 36 -39.84 -15.46 -5.18
CA LEU A 36 -40.45 -14.21 -5.65
C LEU A 36 -39.41 -13.25 -6.25
N ALA A 37 -38.24 -13.13 -5.63
CA ALA A 37 -37.15 -12.29 -6.11
C ALA A 37 -36.63 -12.74 -7.50
N LEU A 38 -36.57 -14.06 -7.76
CA LEU A 38 -36.21 -14.60 -9.08
C LEU A 38 -37.26 -14.35 -10.17
N ARG A 39 -38.54 -14.18 -9.79
CA ARG A 39 -39.64 -13.89 -10.71
C ARG A 39 -39.76 -12.40 -11.01
N LEU A 40 -39.49 -11.56 -10.01
CA LEU A 40 -39.60 -10.09 -10.08
C LEU A 40 -38.25 -9.41 -10.35
N HIS A 41 -37.21 -10.17 -10.70
CA HIS A 41 -35.87 -9.62 -10.92
C HIS A 41 -35.86 -8.63 -12.11
N PRO A 42 -35.26 -7.44 -11.97
CA PRO A 42 -35.26 -6.41 -13.01
C PRO A 42 -34.60 -6.85 -14.32
N ASP A 43 -33.67 -7.81 -14.28
CA ASP A 43 -33.06 -8.37 -15.50
C ASP A 43 -34.01 -9.24 -16.34
N LYS A 44 -35.06 -9.83 -15.73
CA LYS A 44 -36.08 -10.62 -16.45
C LYS A 44 -37.28 -9.79 -16.87
N ASN A 45 -37.60 -8.72 -16.13
CA ASN A 45 -38.75 -7.84 -16.37
C ASN A 45 -38.28 -6.39 -16.55
N LYS A 46 -37.55 -6.12 -17.64
CA LYS A 46 -36.88 -4.82 -17.88
C LYS A 46 -37.84 -3.66 -18.17
N ASP A 47 -39.05 -3.96 -18.65
CA ASP A 47 -40.03 -2.97 -19.11
C ASP A 47 -41.30 -2.92 -18.24
N ASP A 48 -41.33 -3.65 -17.12
CA ASP A 48 -42.49 -3.77 -16.23
C ASP A 48 -42.25 -2.98 -14.93
N GLU A 49 -42.78 -1.75 -14.88
CA GLU A 49 -42.71 -0.89 -13.69
C GLU A 49 -43.45 -1.50 -12.49
N GLU A 50 -44.49 -2.33 -12.70
CA GLU A 50 -45.16 -3.02 -11.58
C GLU A 50 -44.27 -4.09 -10.95
N ALA A 51 -43.45 -4.79 -11.74
CA ALA A 51 -42.52 -5.79 -11.22
C ALA A 51 -41.44 -5.14 -10.35
N LYS A 52 -41.01 -3.93 -10.72
CA LYS A 52 -40.04 -3.13 -9.97
C LYS A 52 -40.62 -2.61 -8.66
N GLU A 53 -41.86 -2.14 -8.64
CA GLU A 53 -42.56 -1.76 -7.40
C GLU A 53 -42.75 -2.96 -6.47
N LYS A 54 -43.20 -4.10 -7.00
CA LYS A 54 -43.35 -5.35 -6.23
C LYS A 54 -42.01 -5.86 -5.70
N PHE A 55 -40.92 -5.67 -6.45
CA PHE A 55 -39.57 -6.03 -6.00
C PHE A 55 -39.09 -5.12 -4.86
N GLN A 56 -39.36 -3.81 -4.92
CA GLN A 56 -39.06 -2.87 -3.83
C GLN A 56 -39.87 -3.20 -2.57
N GLN A 57 -41.15 -3.53 -2.72
CA GLN A 57 -41.99 -4.00 -1.60
C GLN A 57 -41.43 -5.29 -0.99
N LEU A 58 -41.01 -6.24 -1.83
CA LEU A 58 -40.41 -7.49 -1.38
C LEU A 58 -39.10 -7.27 -0.59
N GLN A 59 -38.28 -6.28 -1.00
CA GLN A 59 -37.07 -5.89 -0.28
C GLN A 59 -37.36 -5.26 1.09
N LYS A 60 -38.41 -4.43 1.19
CA LYS A 60 -38.87 -3.86 2.47
C LYS A 60 -39.35 -4.97 3.42
N VAL A 61 -40.18 -5.88 2.91
CA VAL A 61 -40.74 -7.00 3.68
C VAL A 61 -39.64 -7.89 4.27
N ILE A 62 -38.63 -8.28 3.48
CA ILE A 62 -37.55 -9.14 3.98
C ILE A 62 -36.61 -8.41 4.95
N SER A 63 -36.52 -7.07 4.89
CA SER A 63 -35.70 -6.30 5.84
C SER A 63 -36.28 -6.33 7.26
N ILE A 64 -37.59 -6.56 7.38
CA ILE A 64 -38.33 -6.64 8.64
C ILE A 64 -38.45 -8.10 9.09
N LEU A 65 -38.95 -8.99 8.21
CA LEU A 65 -39.17 -10.40 8.52
C LEU A 65 -37.89 -11.26 8.45
N GLY A 66 -36.81 -10.73 7.88
CA GLY A 66 -35.52 -11.42 7.73
C GLY A 66 -34.70 -11.47 9.02
N ASP A 67 -34.93 -10.54 9.94
CA ASP A 67 -34.26 -10.43 11.24
C ASP A 67 -35.23 -10.88 12.35
N GLU A 68 -34.78 -11.76 13.23
CA GLU A 68 -35.61 -12.37 14.27
C GLU A 68 -36.01 -11.34 15.34
N GLU A 69 -35.14 -10.36 15.62
CA GLU A 69 -35.45 -9.27 16.56
C GLU A 69 -36.49 -8.31 15.98
N LYS A 70 -36.34 -7.93 14.71
CA LYS A 70 -37.28 -7.02 14.03
C LYS A 70 -38.62 -7.67 13.74
N ARG A 71 -38.63 -8.98 13.45
CA ARG A 71 -39.85 -9.77 13.32
C ARG A 71 -40.61 -9.80 14.63
N ALA A 72 -39.94 -10.03 15.76
CA ALA A 72 -40.58 -10.02 17.07
C ALA A 72 -41.21 -8.66 17.40
N VAL A 73 -40.55 -7.55 17.02
CA VAL A 73 -41.09 -6.20 17.17
C VAL A 73 -42.31 -5.98 16.26
N TYR A 74 -42.27 -6.45 15.01
CA TYR A 74 -43.41 -6.38 14.10
C TYR A 74 -44.61 -7.19 14.59
N ASP A 75 -44.38 -8.42 15.08
CA ASP A 75 -45.42 -9.31 15.59
C ASP A 75 -46.08 -8.73 16.86
N GLN A 76 -45.34 -7.95 17.66
CA GLN A 76 -45.86 -7.28 18.87
C GLN A 76 -46.56 -5.95 18.57
N THR A 77 -46.01 -5.14 17.65
CA THR A 77 -46.40 -3.73 17.48
C THR A 77 -47.36 -3.54 16.31
N GLY A 78 -47.34 -4.44 15.32
CA GLY A 78 -48.23 -4.41 14.15
C GLY A 78 -48.04 -3.23 13.20
N SER A 79 -47.03 -2.39 13.40
CA SER A 79 -46.67 -1.27 12.53
C SER A 79 -45.16 -1.05 12.58
N VAL A 80 -44.57 -0.59 11.48
CA VAL A 80 -43.13 -0.28 11.36
C VAL A 80 -43.00 1.17 10.95
N ASP A 81 -42.31 1.98 11.76
CA ASP A 81 -42.05 3.38 11.43
C ASP A 81 -41.09 3.49 10.23
N ASP A 82 -41.56 4.11 9.16
CA ASP A 82 -40.83 4.34 7.89
C ASP A 82 -39.55 5.19 8.07
N ALA A 83 -39.37 5.84 9.22
CA ALA A 83 -38.31 6.81 9.48
C ALA A 83 -36.90 6.19 9.64
N ASP A 84 -36.79 4.92 10.02
CA ASP A 84 -35.50 4.25 10.26
C ASP A 84 -34.88 3.58 9.02
N LEU A 85 -35.50 3.74 7.83
CA LEU A 85 -35.21 2.91 6.66
C LEU A 85 -34.53 3.63 5.46
N SER A 86 -33.96 4.83 5.63
CA SER A 86 -33.50 5.64 4.48
C SER A 86 -31.98 5.69 4.19
N GLY A 87 -31.16 4.83 4.80
CA GLY A 87 -29.73 4.74 4.47
C GLY A 87 -29.08 3.39 4.76
N ASP A 88 -29.42 2.78 5.89
CA ASP A 88 -28.83 1.52 6.34
C ASP A 88 -29.45 0.26 5.69
N VAL A 89 -30.53 0.39 4.90
CA VAL A 89 -31.24 -0.77 4.33
C VAL A 89 -30.38 -1.54 3.33
N VAL A 90 -29.60 -0.86 2.50
CA VAL A 90 -28.75 -1.50 1.48
C VAL A 90 -27.56 -2.21 2.11
N ASP A 91 -26.93 -1.58 3.12
CA ASP A 91 -25.82 -2.18 3.87
C ASP A 91 -26.30 -3.34 4.74
N ASN A 92 -27.46 -3.22 5.39
CA ASN A 92 -28.09 -4.31 6.12
C ASN A 92 -28.51 -5.47 5.20
N LEU A 93 -29.02 -5.20 4.00
CA LEU A 93 -29.31 -6.26 3.01
C LEU A 93 -28.04 -6.97 2.56
N ARG A 94 -26.97 -6.22 2.33
CA ARG A 94 -25.68 -6.77 1.91
C ARG A 94 -25.10 -7.69 2.98
N ASP A 95 -25.14 -7.26 4.24
CA ASP A 95 -24.68 -8.06 5.36
C ASP A 95 -25.59 -9.26 5.64
N PHE A 96 -26.90 -9.12 5.45
CA PHE A 96 -27.87 -10.21 5.51
C PHE A 96 -27.60 -11.28 4.43
N PHE A 97 -27.40 -10.89 3.16
CA PHE A 97 -27.07 -11.85 2.10
C PHE A 97 -25.71 -12.51 2.33
N LYS A 98 -24.73 -11.77 2.87
CA LYS A 98 -23.42 -12.29 3.21
C LYS A 98 -23.44 -13.28 4.39
N ALA A 99 -24.37 -13.10 5.33
CA ALA A 99 -24.62 -14.04 6.41
C ALA A 99 -25.46 -15.26 5.94
N MET A 100 -26.33 -15.06 4.95
CA MET A 100 -27.22 -16.11 4.45
C MET A 100 -26.50 -17.13 3.57
N TYR A 101 -25.55 -16.69 2.74
CA TYR A 101 -24.81 -17.59 1.86
C TYR A 101 -23.48 -18.00 2.50
N LYS A 102 -23.17 -19.30 2.46
CA LYS A 102 -21.87 -19.82 2.90
C LYS A 102 -20.77 -19.05 2.16
N LYS A 103 -19.87 -18.41 2.90
CA LYS A 103 -18.71 -17.74 2.34
C LYS A 103 -17.85 -18.79 1.61
N VAL A 104 -17.82 -18.71 0.29
CA VAL A 104 -17.01 -19.60 -0.54
C VAL A 104 -15.54 -19.40 -0.17
N THR A 105 -14.93 -20.43 0.41
CA THR A 105 -13.51 -20.43 0.75
C THR A 105 -12.68 -20.91 -0.43
N GLU A 106 -11.37 -20.65 -0.40
CA GLU A 106 -10.45 -21.22 -1.40
C GLU A 106 -10.51 -22.76 -1.42
N GLU A 107 -10.75 -23.36 -0.26
CA GLU A 107 -10.88 -24.81 -0.09
C GLU A 107 -12.14 -25.36 -0.79
N ASP A 108 -13.28 -24.65 -0.69
CA ASP A 108 -14.52 -25.02 -1.39
C ASP A 108 -14.36 -24.93 -2.92
N ILE A 109 -13.58 -23.95 -3.42
CA ILE A 109 -13.31 -23.78 -4.85
C ILE A 109 -12.42 -24.91 -5.37
N GLU A 110 -11.39 -25.28 -4.62
CA GLU A 110 -10.50 -26.40 -4.97
C GLU A 110 -11.23 -27.75 -4.97
N GLU A 111 -12.12 -27.97 -4.00
CA GLU A 111 -12.97 -29.16 -3.94
C GLU A 111 -13.95 -29.22 -5.12
N PHE A 112 -14.59 -28.10 -5.46
CA PHE A 112 -15.45 -28.01 -6.63
C PHE A 112 -14.68 -28.25 -7.94
N GLU A 113 -13.49 -27.65 -8.10
CA GLU A 113 -12.66 -27.86 -9.30
C GLU A 113 -12.24 -29.33 -9.45
N ALA A 114 -11.90 -30.00 -8.35
CA ALA A 114 -11.52 -31.41 -8.36
C ALA A 114 -12.69 -32.33 -8.74
N ASN A 115 -13.89 -32.03 -8.25
CA ASN A 115 -15.09 -32.83 -8.53
C ASN A 115 -15.69 -32.55 -9.92
N TYR A 116 -15.54 -31.33 -10.43
CA TYR A 116 -16.09 -30.93 -11.72
C TYR A 116 -15.22 -31.41 -12.90
N ARG A 117 -13.88 -31.32 -12.80
CA ARG A 117 -12.97 -31.76 -13.87
C ARG A 117 -13.04 -33.29 -14.07
N GLY A 118 -13.32 -33.72 -15.29
CA GLY A 118 -13.46 -35.12 -15.69
C GLY A 118 -14.84 -35.71 -15.37
N SER A 119 -15.78 -34.90 -14.88
CA SER A 119 -17.15 -35.35 -14.59
C SER A 119 -18.03 -35.34 -15.85
N GLU A 120 -19.11 -36.12 -15.81
CA GLU A 120 -20.17 -36.09 -16.83
C GLU A 120 -20.80 -34.71 -16.99
N SER A 121 -20.83 -33.90 -15.91
CA SER A 121 -21.33 -32.53 -15.94
C SER A 121 -20.47 -31.64 -16.83
N GLU A 122 -19.14 -31.77 -16.73
CA GLU A 122 -18.23 -31.02 -17.58
C GLU A 122 -18.36 -31.42 -19.05
N LYS A 123 -18.53 -32.71 -19.36
CA LYS A 123 -18.75 -33.20 -20.74
C LYS A 123 -20.03 -32.58 -21.33
N LYS A 124 -21.12 -32.56 -20.56
CA LYS A 124 -22.40 -31.95 -20.97
C LYS A 124 -22.27 -30.45 -21.22
N ASP A 125 -21.67 -29.71 -20.27
CA ASP A 125 -21.47 -28.27 -20.39
C ASP A 125 -20.58 -27.93 -21.61
N LEU A 126 -19.54 -28.73 -21.86
CA LEU A 126 -18.64 -28.56 -23.00
C LEU A 126 -19.37 -28.74 -24.33
N ILE A 127 -20.23 -29.77 -24.44
CA ILE A 127 -21.05 -30.04 -25.63
C ILE A 127 -22.08 -28.93 -25.85
N GLU A 128 -22.72 -28.45 -24.79
CA GLU A 128 -23.68 -27.34 -24.86
C GLU A 128 -23.00 -26.07 -25.38
N LEU A 129 -21.85 -25.69 -24.79
CA LEU A 129 -21.09 -24.52 -25.21
C LEU A 129 -20.51 -24.68 -26.62
N TYR A 130 -20.08 -25.88 -27.01
CA TYR A 130 -19.64 -26.16 -28.38
C TYR A 130 -20.75 -25.87 -29.39
N THR A 131 -21.96 -26.35 -29.09
CA THR A 131 -23.14 -26.18 -29.95
C THR A 131 -23.54 -24.71 -30.02
N LYS A 132 -23.56 -24.02 -28.87
CA LYS A 132 -23.88 -22.59 -28.75
C LYS A 132 -22.90 -21.71 -29.54
N PHE A 133 -21.59 -21.98 -29.46
CA PHE A 133 -20.56 -21.18 -30.13
C PHE A 133 -20.11 -21.73 -31.48
N LYS A 134 -20.78 -22.76 -32.01
CA LYS A 134 -20.51 -23.38 -33.32
C LYS A 134 -19.02 -23.74 -33.50
N GLY A 135 -18.42 -24.32 -32.46
CA GLY A 135 -17.02 -24.77 -32.46
C GLY A 135 -15.94 -23.68 -32.40
N LYS A 136 -16.28 -22.43 -32.03
CA LYS A 136 -15.29 -21.37 -31.74
C LYS A 136 -14.70 -21.54 -30.33
N MET A 137 -13.56 -22.21 -30.24
CA MET A 137 -12.95 -22.58 -28.95
C MET A 137 -12.55 -21.38 -28.07
N SER A 138 -12.15 -20.25 -28.64
CA SER A 138 -11.80 -19.06 -27.84
C SER A 138 -12.97 -18.54 -26.99
N ARG A 139 -14.21 -18.53 -27.53
CA ARG A 139 -15.39 -18.09 -26.77
C ARG A 139 -15.89 -19.17 -25.81
N LEU A 140 -15.68 -20.44 -26.18
CA LEU A 140 -15.97 -21.57 -25.30
C LEU A 140 -15.10 -21.50 -24.04
N PHE A 141 -13.78 -21.31 -24.17
CA PHE A 141 -12.89 -21.18 -23.00
C PHE A 141 -13.24 -19.99 -22.11
N CYS A 142 -13.73 -18.87 -22.66
CA CYS A 142 -14.18 -17.74 -21.84
C CYS A 142 -15.47 -18.03 -21.05
N SER A 143 -16.26 -19.02 -21.48
CA SER A 143 -17.57 -19.32 -20.89
C SER A 143 -17.57 -20.61 -20.06
N MET A 144 -16.55 -21.47 -20.23
CA MET A 144 -16.44 -22.76 -19.58
C MET A 144 -15.81 -22.63 -18.19
N LEU A 145 -16.49 -23.18 -17.18
CA LEU A 145 -16.03 -23.21 -15.80
C LEU A 145 -14.72 -24.01 -15.67
N CYS A 146 -13.85 -23.57 -14.76
CA CYS A 146 -12.59 -24.22 -14.43
C CYS A 146 -11.67 -24.50 -15.64
N SER A 147 -11.81 -23.75 -16.74
CA SER A 147 -11.06 -23.99 -17.98
C SER A 147 -9.82 -23.10 -18.11
N ASN A 148 -8.71 -23.68 -18.58
CA ASN A 148 -7.50 -22.94 -18.93
C ASN A 148 -7.02 -23.32 -20.34
N PRO A 149 -7.00 -22.38 -21.31
CA PRO A 149 -6.61 -22.67 -22.69
C PRO A 149 -5.24 -23.33 -22.84
N LYS A 150 -4.28 -23.08 -21.95
CA LYS A 150 -2.93 -23.64 -22.08
C LYS A 150 -2.80 -25.07 -21.55
N LEU A 151 -3.66 -25.47 -20.63
CA LEU A 151 -3.56 -26.75 -19.93
C LEU A 151 -4.64 -27.74 -20.39
N ASP A 152 -5.85 -27.25 -20.64
CA ASP A 152 -7.03 -28.09 -20.88
C ASP A 152 -7.35 -28.28 -22.38
N SER A 153 -6.57 -27.67 -23.30
CA SER A 153 -6.82 -27.75 -24.75
C SER A 153 -6.80 -29.17 -25.31
N HIS A 154 -5.86 -30.02 -24.88
CA HIS A 154 -5.81 -31.41 -25.35
C HIS A 154 -6.99 -32.23 -24.80
N ARG A 155 -7.29 -32.08 -23.51
CA ARG A 155 -8.41 -32.78 -22.85
C ARG A 155 -9.76 -32.43 -23.46
N PHE A 156 -10.01 -31.14 -23.72
CA PHE A 156 -11.24 -30.70 -24.36
C PHE A 156 -11.32 -31.16 -25.81
N LYS A 157 -10.19 -31.21 -26.52
CA LYS A 157 -10.13 -31.80 -27.86
C LYS A 157 -10.54 -33.28 -27.82
N ASP A 158 -9.98 -34.07 -26.92
CA ASP A 158 -10.27 -35.51 -26.81
C ASP A 158 -11.77 -35.75 -26.52
N ILE A 159 -12.36 -35.01 -25.58
CA ILE A 159 -13.79 -35.12 -25.22
C ILE A 159 -14.68 -34.73 -26.41
N ILE A 160 -14.33 -33.67 -27.15
CA ILE A 160 -15.12 -33.23 -28.31
C ILE A 160 -14.95 -34.19 -29.48
N ASP A 161 -13.74 -34.73 -29.70
CA ASP A 161 -13.48 -35.73 -30.75
C ASP A 161 -14.24 -37.04 -30.45
N GLU A 162 -14.31 -37.46 -29.18
CA GLU A 162 -15.14 -38.58 -28.73
C GLU A 162 -16.63 -38.31 -28.97
N ALA A 163 -17.13 -37.13 -28.62
CA ALA A 163 -18.54 -36.74 -28.85
C ALA A 163 -18.89 -36.64 -30.34
N ILE A 164 -17.94 -36.22 -31.19
CA ILE A 164 -18.09 -36.22 -32.65
C ILE A 164 -18.10 -37.65 -33.19
N ALA A 165 -17.23 -38.53 -32.68
CA ALA A 165 -17.17 -39.94 -33.08
C ALA A 165 -18.43 -40.71 -32.65
N ALA A 166 -18.98 -40.40 -31.48
CA ALA A 166 -20.26 -40.91 -30.99
C ALA A 166 -21.49 -40.34 -31.73
N GLY A 167 -21.30 -39.30 -32.55
CA GLY A 167 -22.37 -38.67 -33.33
C GLY A 167 -23.24 -37.68 -32.55
N GLU A 168 -22.86 -37.33 -31.32
CA GLU A 168 -23.58 -36.39 -30.46
C GLU A 168 -23.51 -34.94 -30.99
N VAL A 169 -22.40 -34.59 -31.67
CA VAL A 169 -22.15 -33.22 -32.16
C VAL A 169 -21.50 -33.21 -33.54
N LYS A 170 -21.88 -32.25 -34.39
CA LYS A 170 -21.31 -32.10 -35.75
C LYS A 170 -19.98 -31.33 -35.75
N ALA A 171 -18.98 -31.89 -36.44
CA ALA A 171 -17.69 -31.23 -36.62
C ALA A 171 -17.79 -29.96 -37.48
N THR A 172 -17.48 -28.81 -36.88
CA THR A 172 -17.46 -27.51 -37.57
C THR A 172 -16.10 -27.20 -38.21
N LYS A 173 -16.07 -26.35 -39.25
CA LYS A 173 -14.82 -25.91 -39.91
C LYS A 173 -13.87 -25.19 -38.94
N ALA A 174 -14.43 -24.39 -38.03
CA ALA A 174 -13.67 -23.66 -37.01
C ALA A 174 -12.98 -24.62 -36.03
N TYR A 175 -13.68 -25.67 -35.59
CA TYR A 175 -13.12 -26.68 -34.72
C TYR A 175 -12.03 -27.50 -35.41
N LYS A 176 -12.22 -27.93 -36.67
CA LYS A 176 -11.20 -28.68 -37.41
C LYS A 176 -9.87 -27.92 -37.54
N LYS A 177 -9.94 -26.59 -37.75
CA LYS A 177 -8.76 -25.72 -37.79
C LYS A 177 -8.06 -25.69 -36.42
N TRP A 178 -8.82 -25.46 -35.36
CA TRP A 178 -8.29 -25.44 -34.00
C TRP A 178 -7.71 -26.79 -33.56
N ALA A 179 -8.39 -27.90 -33.85
CA ALA A 179 -7.94 -29.25 -33.52
C ALA A 179 -6.60 -29.59 -34.19
N LYS A 180 -6.37 -29.07 -35.40
CA LYS A 180 -5.08 -29.17 -36.12
C LYS A 180 -3.98 -28.36 -35.42
N GLU A 181 -4.26 -27.11 -35.07
CA GLU A 181 -3.33 -26.25 -34.32
C GLU A 181 -2.94 -26.87 -32.97
N ILE A 182 -3.89 -27.50 -32.27
CA ILE A 182 -3.62 -28.18 -30.99
C ILE A 182 -2.82 -29.48 -31.16
N SER A 183 -3.01 -30.26 -32.24
CA SER A 183 -2.16 -31.45 -32.49
C SER A 183 -0.70 -31.12 -32.74
N GLU A 184 -0.40 -29.90 -33.21
CA GLU A 184 0.97 -29.44 -33.45
C GLU A 184 1.64 -28.95 -32.16
N ILE A 185 0.86 -28.62 -31.13
CA ILE A 185 1.36 -28.21 -29.81
C ILE A 185 1.67 -29.45 -28.97
N LYS A 186 2.84 -29.47 -28.32
CA LYS A 186 3.22 -30.57 -27.42
C LYS A 186 2.29 -30.60 -26.20
N PRO A 187 1.81 -31.78 -25.77
CA PRO A 187 0.95 -31.88 -24.59
C PRO A 187 1.70 -31.35 -23.36
N PRO A 188 1.05 -30.54 -22.51
CA PRO A 188 1.70 -29.93 -21.36
C PRO A 188 2.20 -31.01 -20.40
N THR A 189 3.53 -31.18 -20.30
CA THR A 189 4.19 -32.27 -19.54
C THR A 189 4.28 -31.98 -18.04
N SER A 190 3.26 -31.39 -17.42
CA SER A 190 3.26 -31.22 -15.98
C SER A 190 1.88 -31.42 -15.38
N PRO A 191 1.70 -32.43 -14.49
CA PRO A 191 0.55 -32.40 -13.61
C PRO A 191 0.61 -31.08 -12.85
N ARG A 192 -0.50 -30.32 -12.87
CA ARG A 192 -0.63 -29.16 -11.98
C ARG A 192 -0.25 -29.65 -10.60
N LYS A 193 0.79 -29.07 -10.00
CA LYS A 193 0.95 -29.13 -8.55
C LYS A 193 -0.40 -28.65 -8.02
N THR A 194 -1.19 -29.54 -7.42
CA THR A 194 -2.26 -29.10 -6.54
C THR A 194 -1.63 -28.02 -5.69
N ARG A 195 -2.31 -26.89 -5.50
CA ARG A 195 -1.93 -25.95 -4.44
C ARG A 195 -2.21 -26.60 -3.08
N ARG A 196 -1.78 -27.86 -2.87
CA ARG A 196 -1.45 -28.39 -1.56
C ARG A 196 -0.44 -27.40 -1.02
N LYS A 197 -0.95 -26.48 -0.21
CA LYS A 197 -0.19 -25.56 0.63
C LYS A 197 1.06 -26.31 1.03
N ALA A 198 2.23 -25.81 0.62
CA ALA A 198 3.43 -26.07 1.37
C ALA A 198 3.09 -25.69 2.80
N LYS A 199 2.83 -26.73 3.59
CA LYS A 199 2.38 -26.78 4.98
C LYS A 199 2.15 -25.41 5.65
N ARG A 200 0.86 -25.10 5.87
CA ARG A 200 0.38 -24.25 6.99
C ARG A 200 0.88 -24.71 8.37
N SER A 201 1.64 -25.82 8.47
CA SER A 201 2.28 -26.22 9.72
C SER A 201 3.41 -25.28 10.14
N ALA A 202 4.03 -24.54 9.21
CA ALA A 202 5.15 -23.67 9.56
C ALA A 202 4.72 -22.46 10.42
N GLU A 203 3.53 -21.87 10.19
CA GLU A 203 3.04 -20.75 11.01
C GLU A 203 2.57 -21.20 12.39
N THR A 204 1.89 -22.35 12.49
CA THR A 204 1.50 -22.93 13.78
C THR A 204 2.71 -23.41 14.58
N ASP A 205 3.70 -24.03 13.91
CA ASP A 205 4.97 -24.42 14.55
C ASP A 205 5.77 -23.20 15.00
N LEU A 206 5.80 -22.10 14.23
CA LEU A 206 6.52 -20.89 14.63
C LEU A 206 5.87 -20.22 15.84
N TYR A 207 4.54 -20.20 15.89
CA TYR A 207 3.79 -19.65 17.04
C TYR A 207 3.98 -20.52 18.29
N ALA A 208 3.95 -21.84 18.13
CA ALA A 208 4.27 -22.79 19.20
C ALA A 208 5.73 -22.64 19.68
N LEU A 209 6.70 -22.49 18.77
CA LEU A 209 8.10 -22.24 19.11
C LEU A 209 8.30 -20.90 19.84
N ILE A 210 7.58 -19.85 19.44
CA ILE A 210 7.64 -18.54 20.09
C ILE A 210 7.04 -18.61 21.50
N SER A 211 5.94 -19.36 21.68
CA SER A 211 5.36 -19.63 23.00
C SER A 211 6.33 -20.42 23.87
N GLN A 212 6.86 -21.53 23.37
CA GLN A 212 7.80 -22.38 24.12
C GLN A 212 9.09 -21.62 24.49
N ARG A 213 9.59 -20.73 23.63
CA ARG A 213 10.72 -19.82 23.95
C ARG A 213 10.36 -18.71 24.93
N ARG A 214 9.09 -18.30 25.04
CA ARG A 214 8.63 -17.36 26.06
C ARG A 214 8.50 -18.08 27.40
N ASP A 215 7.95 -19.28 27.41
CA ASP A 215 7.78 -20.10 28.61
C ASP A 215 9.14 -20.53 29.17
N ALA A 216 10.07 -20.99 28.32
CA ALA A 216 11.45 -21.29 28.74
C ALA A 216 12.24 -20.07 29.22
N ARG A 217 11.91 -18.86 28.75
CA ARG A 217 12.47 -17.61 29.28
C ARG A 217 11.85 -17.23 30.62
N LYS A 218 10.57 -17.52 30.80
CA LYS A 218 9.82 -17.28 32.04
C LYS A 218 10.28 -18.21 33.14
N GLU A 219 10.44 -19.50 32.86
CA GLU A 219 11.03 -20.46 33.80
C GLU A 219 12.46 -20.07 34.17
N LYS A 220 13.32 -19.72 33.21
CA LYS A 220 14.66 -19.21 33.52
C LYS A 220 14.64 -17.94 34.37
N PHE A 221 13.66 -17.07 34.15
CA PHE A 221 13.46 -15.87 34.95
C PHE A 221 13.02 -16.22 36.37
N ASP A 222 12.10 -17.17 36.53
CA ASP A 222 11.62 -17.64 37.84
C ASP A 222 12.72 -18.41 38.60
N THR A 223 13.56 -19.19 37.91
CA THR A 223 14.75 -19.83 38.51
C THR A 223 15.78 -18.79 38.94
N MET A 224 16.00 -17.74 38.12
CA MET A 224 16.89 -16.65 38.51
C MET A 224 16.32 -15.81 39.65
N PHE A 225 15.02 -15.56 39.64
CA PHE A 225 14.32 -14.81 40.68
C PHE A 225 14.32 -15.56 42.01
N SER A 226 14.00 -16.86 42.01
CA SER A 226 14.12 -17.71 43.20
C SER A 226 15.56 -17.83 43.71
N SER A 227 16.56 -17.85 42.82
CA SER A 227 17.98 -17.78 43.22
C SER A 227 18.39 -16.41 43.79
N LEU A 228 17.73 -15.33 43.37
CA LEU A 228 17.94 -13.99 43.92
C LEU A 228 17.26 -13.87 45.28
N VAL A 229 16.03 -14.36 45.40
CA VAL A 229 15.26 -14.41 46.65
C VAL A 229 15.97 -15.28 47.68
N SER A 230 16.59 -16.40 47.28
CA SER A 230 17.37 -17.21 48.23
C SER A 230 18.71 -16.59 48.62
N ARG A 231 19.33 -15.77 47.75
CA ARG A 231 20.60 -15.08 48.04
C ARG A 231 20.44 -13.78 48.82
N TYR A 232 19.30 -13.11 48.69
CA TYR A 232 19.09 -11.76 49.24
C TYR A 232 17.86 -11.67 50.15
N GLY A 233 17.03 -12.70 50.24
CA GLY A 233 15.77 -12.71 51.00
C GLY A 233 15.90 -13.01 52.49
N GLU A 234 17.10 -13.26 53.02
CA GLU A 234 17.29 -13.43 54.47
C GLU A 234 17.26 -12.10 55.26
N ASN A 235 17.24 -10.93 54.60
CA ASN A 235 17.13 -9.63 55.25
C ASN A 235 16.11 -8.71 54.55
N ALA A 236 14.85 -9.12 54.52
CA ALA A 236 13.75 -8.24 54.15
C ALA A 236 12.75 -8.20 55.30
N ASP A 237 12.74 -7.05 55.98
CA ASP A 237 11.72 -6.67 56.95
C ASP A 237 10.31 -6.89 56.39
N SER A 238 9.40 -7.24 57.29
CA SER A 238 7.99 -7.63 57.07
C SER A 238 7.33 -7.03 55.84
N GLU A 239 6.64 -7.89 55.06
CA GLU A 239 5.82 -7.52 53.91
C GLU A 239 4.98 -6.25 54.19
N PRO A 240 5.02 -5.24 53.30
CA PRO A 240 4.23 -4.03 53.48
C PRO A 240 2.74 -4.36 53.47
N ASN A 241 2.00 -3.80 54.43
CA ASN A 241 0.58 -4.06 54.63
C ASN A 241 -0.24 -3.71 53.37
N GLU A 242 -1.37 -4.39 53.18
CA GLU A 242 -2.21 -4.35 51.97
C GLU A 242 -2.69 -2.93 51.62
N GLU A 243 -2.80 -2.05 52.62
CA GLU A 243 -3.08 -0.62 52.45
C GLU A 243 -1.91 0.16 51.79
N GLU A 244 -0.66 -0.17 52.11
CA GLU A 244 0.51 0.46 51.49
C GLU A 244 0.68 0.00 50.05
N PHE A 245 0.30 -1.26 49.76
CA PHE A 245 0.27 -1.82 48.42
C PHE A 245 -0.82 -1.19 47.55
N GLU A 246 -2.03 -1.03 48.08
CA GLU A 246 -3.13 -0.29 47.44
C GLU A 246 -2.76 1.19 47.23
N ALA A 247 -2.11 1.84 48.19
CA ALA A 247 -1.64 3.21 48.07
C ALA A 247 -0.56 3.36 46.98
N ALA A 248 0.36 2.40 46.88
CA ALA A 248 1.37 2.36 45.83
C ALA A 248 0.74 2.14 44.45
N LYS A 249 -0.26 1.24 44.34
CA LYS A 249 -1.03 1.00 43.12
C LYS A 249 -1.81 2.24 42.67
N ARG A 250 -2.48 2.95 43.59
CA ARG A 250 -3.17 4.22 43.30
C ARG A 250 -2.19 5.32 42.87
N LYS A 251 -1.00 5.39 43.48
CA LYS A 251 0.07 6.29 43.03
C LYS A 251 0.51 5.96 41.61
N LEU A 252 0.67 4.68 41.29
CA LEU A 252 1.09 4.21 39.97
C LEU A 252 0.01 4.45 38.89
N GLU A 253 -1.27 4.30 39.25
CA GLU A 253 -2.41 4.59 38.38
C GLU A 253 -2.58 6.10 38.15
N SER A 254 -2.33 6.95 39.17
CA SER A 254 -2.30 8.41 39.02
C SER A 254 -1.12 8.91 38.16
N GLN A 255 0.01 8.20 38.18
CA GLN A 255 1.13 8.44 37.27
C GLN A 255 0.85 7.93 35.85
N ARG A 256 0.06 6.86 35.68
CA ARG A 256 -0.41 6.37 34.38
C ARG A 256 -1.44 7.29 33.72
N SER A 257 -2.39 7.82 34.49
CA SER A 257 -3.38 8.78 33.96
C SER A 257 -2.72 10.09 33.53
N SER A 258 -1.78 10.62 34.33
CA SER A 258 -0.99 11.81 34.00
C SER A 258 0.00 11.58 32.84
N SER A 259 0.59 10.39 32.69
CA SER A 259 1.46 10.05 31.55
C SER A 259 0.72 9.76 30.25
N SER A 260 -0.55 9.35 30.28
CA SER A 260 -1.36 9.19 29.05
C SER A 260 -1.61 10.52 28.32
N SER A 261 -1.48 11.65 29.03
CA SER A 261 -1.60 13.00 28.46
C SER A 261 -0.31 13.54 27.83
N LYS A 262 0.85 12.90 28.03
CA LYS A 262 2.15 13.33 27.50
C LYS A 262 2.96 12.16 26.92
N LYS A 263 2.56 11.69 25.74
CA LYS A 263 3.44 11.22 24.64
C LYS A 263 2.58 10.68 23.47
N LYS A 264 1.78 11.56 22.86
CA LYS A 264 1.57 11.40 21.41
C LYS A 264 2.93 11.68 20.78
N LYS A 265 3.62 10.64 20.26
CA LYS A 265 4.69 10.84 19.26
C LYS A 265 4.20 11.94 18.31
N PRO A 266 5.01 12.95 17.95
CA PRO A 266 4.56 14.00 17.05
C PRO A 266 4.00 13.29 15.83
N ARG A 267 2.68 13.37 15.65
CA ARG A 267 2.01 12.83 14.47
C ARG A 267 2.63 13.62 13.34
N ARG A 268 3.63 13.01 12.71
CA ARG A 268 4.37 13.61 11.58
C ARG A 268 3.28 14.10 10.62
N ASN A 269 3.47 15.28 10.03
CA ASN A 269 2.52 15.98 9.14
C ASN A 269 2.20 15.22 7.82
N LEU A 270 2.19 13.89 7.87
CA LEU A 270 1.86 12.94 6.82
C LEU A 270 0.36 12.89 6.54
N ALA A 271 -0.48 13.44 7.42
CA ALA A 271 -1.93 13.45 7.23
C ALA A 271 -2.35 14.21 5.96
N LEU A 272 -1.72 15.36 5.66
CA LEU A 272 -1.97 16.12 4.42
C LEU A 272 -1.53 15.32 3.19
N VAL A 273 -0.32 14.75 3.23
CA VAL A 273 0.23 13.92 2.14
C VAL A 273 -0.65 12.70 1.88
N ALA A 274 -1.05 11.97 2.93
CA ALA A 274 -1.90 10.80 2.83
C ALA A 274 -3.31 11.13 2.35
N SER A 275 -3.88 12.25 2.79
CA SER A 275 -5.19 12.71 2.33
C SER A 275 -5.20 13.03 0.83
N VAL A 276 -4.22 13.81 0.35
CA VAL A 276 -4.11 14.14 -1.07
C VAL A 276 -3.74 12.90 -1.91
N PHE A 277 -2.91 12.01 -1.39
CA PHE A 277 -2.57 10.77 -2.08
C PHE A 277 -3.80 9.86 -2.26
N TYR A 278 -4.60 9.69 -1.22
CA TYR A 278 -5.87 8.96 -1.29
C TYR A 278 -6.83 9.59 -2.31
N GLN A 279 -6.95 10.92 -2.28
CA GLN A 279 -7.72 11.70 -3.25
C GLN A 279 -7.28 11.46 -4.72
N VAL A 280 -5.97 11.32 -4.98
CA VAL A 280 -5.42 11.01 -6.31
C VAL A 280 -5.73 9.57 -6.72
N ILE A 281 -5.67 8.62 -5.78
CA ILE A 281 -6.07 7.23 -6.02
C ILE A 281 -7.54 7.18 -6.43
N CYS A 282 -8.43 7.81 -5.67
CA CYS A 282 -9.86 7.82 -5.99
C CYS A 282 -10.17 8.38 -7.39
N LEU A 283 -9.45 9.43 -7.83
CA LEU A 283 -9.61 9.96 -9.19
C LEU A 283 -9.01 9.05 -10.26
N THR A 284 -7.94 8.32 -9.95
CA THR A 284 -7.33 7.36 -10.89
C THR A 284 -8.21 6.12 -11.04
N ASP A 285 -8.80 5.65 -9.95
CA ASP A 285 -9.76 4.55 -9.95
C ASP A 285 -11.04 4.94 -10.71
N LEU A 286 -11.47 6.20 -10.59
CA LEU A 286 -12.59 6.74 -11.37
C LEU A 286 -12.24 6.84 -12.88
N GLU A 287 -11.03 7.26 -13.23
CA GLU A 287 -10.56 7.31 -14.63
C GLU A 287 -10.48 5.91 -15.27
N ALA A 288 -10.23 4.89 -14.47
CA ALA A 288 -10.17 3.50 -14.91
C ALA A 288 -11.53 2.77 -14.78
N ASP A 289 -12.64 3.51 -14.60
CA ASP A 289 -14.01 3.01 -14.46
C ASP A 289 -14.22 1.98 -13.33
N TYR A 290 -13.36 1.97 -12.30
CA TYR A 290 -13.46 1.04 -11.17
C TYR A 290 -14.43 1.50 -10.07
N LEU A 291 -14.73 2.80 -9.99
CA LEU A 291 -15.60 3.39 -8.95
C LEU A 291 -16.74 4.22 -9.57
N ASN A 292 -17.88 4.22 -8.90
CA ASN A 292 -19.00 5.08 -9.27
C ASN A 292 -18.64 6.57 -9.02
N PRO A 293 -18.92 7.48 -9.96
CA PRO A 293 -18.71 8.93 -9.82
C PRO A 293 -19.32 9.53 -8.56
N PHE A 294 -20.51 9.06 -8.16
CA PHE A 294 -21.20 9.53 -6.97
C PHE A 294 -20.45 9.13 -5.68
N GLU A 295 -19.97 7.88 -5.61
CA GLU A 295 -19.19 7.43 -4.46
C GLU A 295 -17.85 8.14 -4.38
N THR A 296 -17.16 8.30 -5.51
CA THR A 296 -15.86 8.96 -5.58
C THR A 296 -15.93 10.42 -5.16
N SER A 297 -16.88 11.17 -5.70
CA SER A 297 -17.12 12.58 -5.32
C SER A 297 -17.46 12.70 -3.84
N THR A 298 -18.34 11.85 -3.29
CA THR A 298 -18.70 11.87 -1.86
C THR A 298 -17.50 11.60 -0.95
N ARG A 299 -16.70 10.57 -1.26
CA ARG A 299 -15.49 10.22 -0.49
C ARG A 299 -14.45 11.35 -0.54
N ILE A 300 -14.26 11.93 -1.71
CA ILE A 300 -13.34 13.05 -1.89
C ILE A 300 -13.84 14.28 -1.13
N ASN A 301 -15.10 14.67 -1.31
CA ASN A 301 -15.71 15.86 -0.71
C ASN A 301 -15.65 15.82 0.82
N ARG A 302 -15.79 14.64 1.43
CA ARG A 302 -15.63 14.45 2.88
C ARG A 302 -14.22 14.80 3.38
N LEU A 303 -13.20 14.70 2.52
CA LEU A 303 -11.80 14.94 2.89
C LEU A 303 -11.32 16.36 2.59
N ILE A 304 -11.99 17.10 1.71
CA ILE A 304 -11.56 18.45 1.29
C ILE A 304 -11.55 19.43 2.45
N LEU A 305 -12.63 19.48 3.24
CA LEU A 305 -12.74 20.43 4.35
C LEU A 305 -11.74 20.15 5.49
N PRO A 306 -11.58 18.89 5.98
CA PRO A 306 -10.51 18.55 6.90
C PRO A 306 -9.12 18.92 6.40
N GLU A 307 -8.87 18.77 5.10
CA GLU A 307 -7.60 19.14 4.49
C GLU A 307 -7.36 20.66 4.53
N PHE A 308 -8.38 21.47 4.24
CA PHE A 308 -8.28 22.94 4.29
C PHE A 308 -8.03 23.43 5.71
N ILE A 309 -8.74 22.86 6.68
CA ILE A 309 -8.55 23.16 8.11
C ILE A 309 -7.13 22.79 8.54
N LEU A 310 -6.66 21.60 8.14
CA LEU A 310 -5.33 21.14 8.50
C LEU A 310 -4.23 22.01 7.88
N GLN A 311 -4.36 22.40 6.62
CA GLN A 311 -3.45 23.33 5.95
C GLN A 311 -3.46 24.72 6.60
N GLY A 312 -4.65 25.25 6.93
CA GLY A 312 -4.78 26.52 7.65
C GLY A 312 -4.15 26.48 9.04
N SER A 313 -4.38 25.39 9.79
CA SER A 313 -3.77 25.19 11.10
C SER A 313 -2.24 25.11 11.03
N LEU A 314 -1.69 24.49 10.00
CA LEU A 314 -0.25 24.42 9.75
C LEU A 314 0.33 25.81 9.45
N CYS A 315 -0.37 26.60 8.63
CA CYS A 315 0.02 27.97 8.30
C CYS A 315 0.05 28.86 9.56
N VAL A 316 -0.99 28.79 10.39
CA VAL A 316 -1.06 29.52 11.68
C VAL A 316 0.05 29.05 12.63
N LEU A 317 0.34 27.75 12.67
CA LEU A 317 1.43 27.22 13.49
C LEU A 317 2.80 27.76 13.06
N PHE A 318 3.07 27.92 11.75
CA PHE A 318 4.30 28.56 11.29
C PHE A 318 4.39 30.03 11.69
N LEU A 319 3.25 30.74 11.72
CA LEU A 319 3.19 32.11 12.21
C LEU A 319 3.53 32.20 13.71
N ILE A 320 2.90 31.37 14.54
CA ILE A 320 3.11 31.36 16.01
C ILE A 320 4.54 30.95 16.37
N THR A 321 5.12 30.01 15.61
CA THR A 321 6.49 29.53 15.83
C THR A 321 7.56 30.42 15.19
N TRP A 322 7.19 31.59 14.65
CA TRP A 322 8.10 32.56 14.01
C TRP A 322 8.89 32.01 12.80
N HIS A 323 8.37 30.98 12.14
CA HIS A 323 8.98 30.41 10.94
C HIS A 323 8.52 31.15 9.67
N TRP A 324 8.94 32.40 9.50
CA TRP A 324 8.51 33.30 8.43
C TRP A 324 8.64 32.72 7.01
N VAL A 325 9.73 32.01 6.72
CA VAL A 325 9.92 31.40 5.40
C VAL A 325 8.85 30.33 5.11
N PHE A 326 8.53 29.49 6.09
CA PHE A 326 7.52 28.45 5.92
C PHE A 326 6.10 29.02 5.88
N PHE A 327 5.86 30.08 6.65
CA PHE A 327 4.61 30.84 6.58
C PHE A 327 4.40 31.46 5.20
N LEU A 328 5.39 32.17 4.65
CA LEU A 328 5.31 32.79 3.33
C LEU A 328 5.06 31.78 2.20
N VAL A 329 5.61 30.56 2.33
CA VAL A 329 5.38 29.48 1.36
C VAL A 329 3.99 28.84 1.53
N ALA A 330 3.49 28.70 2.75
CA ALA A 330 2.18 28.09 3.03
C ALA A 330 0.99 29.03 2.84
N LEU A 331 1.22 30.34 2.94
CA LEU A 331 0.18 31.38 2.90
C LEU A 331 -0.59 31.41 1.57
N PRO A 332 0.03 31.43 0.37
CA PRO A 332 -0.70 31.46 -0.89
C PRO A 332 -1.65 30.26 -1.07
N VAL A 333 -1.22 29.07 -0.66
CA VAL A 333 -2.06 27.85 -0.73
C VAL A 333 -3.26 27.95 0.22
N THR A 334 -3.03 28.51 1.41
CA THR A 334 -4.09 28.72 2.41
C THR A 334 -5.10 29.77 1.94
N CYS A 335 -4.62 30.88 1.36
CA CYS A 335 -5.46 31.90 0.74
C CYS A 335 -6.27 31.32 -0.42
N TYR A 336 -5.65 30.50 -1.28
CA TYR A 336 -6.35 29.82 -2.37
C TYR A 336 -7.47 28.91 -1.86
N HIS A 337 -7.23 28.10 -0.82
CA HIS A 337 -8.29 27.29 -0.20
C HIS A 337 -9.42 28.13 0.39
N ALA A 338 -9.09 29.25 1.05
CA ALA A 338 -10.09 30.17 1.60
C ALA A 338 -10.93 30.82 0.50
N MET A 339 -10.31 31.21 -0.62
CA MET A 339 -11.02 31.72 -1.79
C MET A 339 -11.95 30.67 -2.38
N LEU A 340 -11.46 29.43 -2.56
CA LEU A 340 -12.25 28.32 -3.11
C LEU A 340 -13.45 27.97 -2.22
N TYR A 341 -13.27 28.05 -0.90
CA TYR A 341 -14.36 27.88 0.07
C TYR A 341 -15.38 29.00 -0.02
N LYS A 342 -14.93 30.27 -0.08
CA LYS A 342 -15.81 31.45 -0.20
C LYS A 342 -16.67 31.42 -1.46
N GLU A 343 -16.10 30.96 -2.57
CA GLU A 343 -16.79 30.83 -3.85
C GLU A 343 -17.66 29.55 -3.95
N ARG A 344 -17.68 28.70 -2.91
CA ARG A 344 -18.36 27.39 -2.89
C ARG A 344 -17.92 26.41 -3.99
N ARG A 345 -16.76 26.64 -4.62
CA ARG A 345 -16.17 25.79 -5.69
C ARG A 345 -15.21 24.72 -5.15
N HIS A 346 -15.29 24.42 -3.86
CA HIS A 346 -14.37 23.47 -3.22
C HIS A 346 -14.83 22.02 -3.34
N LEU A 347 -16.11 21.78 -3.64
CA LEU A 347 -16.66 20.44 -3.81
C LEU A 347 -16.59 20.01 -5.28
N ILE A 348 -16.39 18.71 -5.49
CA ILE A 348 -16.48 18.08 -6.80
C ILE A 348 -17.94 17.75 -7.08
N ASP A 349 -18.47 18.19 -8.22
CA ASP A 349 -19.80 17.86 -8.71
C ASP A 349 -19.78 16.56 -9.54
N VAL A 350 -20.66 15.61 -9.20
CA VAL A 350 -20.81 14.29 -9.85
C VAL A 350 -20.92 14.41 -11.37
N THR A 351 -21.58 15.46 -11.85
CA THR A 351 -21.87 15.67 -13.28
C THR A 351 -20.68 16.22 -14.06
N GLU A 352 -19.77 16.90 -13.40
CA GLU A 352 -18.61 17.55 -14.02
C GLU A 352 -17.31 16.78 -13.84
N VAL A 353 -17.25 15.79 -12.93
CA VAL A 353 -16.00 15.05 -12.60
C VAL A 353 -15.32 14.51 -13.84
N PHE A 354 -16.07 13.89 -14.76
CA PHE A 354 -15.49 13.31 -15.98
C PHE A 354 -14.99 14.37 -16.97
N ARG A 355 -15.63 15.54 -17.03
CA ARG A 355 -15.21 16.64 -17.91
C ARG A 355 -13.92 17.27 -17.41
N GLY A 356 -13.72 17.32 -16.09
CA GLY A 356 -12.58 17.95 -15.43
C GLY A 356 -11.48 17.00 -14.93
N ILE A 357 -11.62 15.68 -15.08
CA ILE A 357 -10.82 14.68 -14.35
C ILE A 357 -9.30 14.88 -14.52
N SER A 358 -8.83 15.13 -15.73
CA SER A 358 -7.40 15.33 -16.01
C SER A 358 -6.86 16.61 -15.34
N PHE A 359 -7.68 17.66 -15.28
CA PHE A 359 -7.32 18.93 -14.64
C PHE A 359 -7.28 18.78 -13.11
N GLU A 360 -8.33 18.18 -12.52
CA GLU A 360 -8.41 17.96 -11.08
C GLU A 360 -7.29 17.04 -10.57
N LYS A 361 -6.99 15.98 -11.32
CA LYS A 361 -5.86 15.07 -11.05
C LYS A 361 -4.53 15.81 -11.08
N LYS A 362 -4.30 16.65 -12.10
CA LYS A 362 -3.07 17.46 -12.21
C LYS A 362 -2.91 18.43 -11.04
N LEU A 363 -3.99 19.13 -10.66
CA LEU A 363 -4.00 20.04 -9.50
C LEU A 363 -3.60 19.30 -8.22
N ARG A 364 -4.15 18.10 -7.98
CA ARG A 364 -3.87 17.29 -6.80
C ARG A 364 -2.47 16.70 -6.81
N PHE A 365 -1.91 16.35 -7.98
CA PHE A 365 -0.50 15.98 -8.09
C PHE A 365 0.43 17.14 -7.77
N THR A 366 0.14 18.35 -8.27
CA THR A 366 0.92 19.55 -7.91
C THR A 366 0.86 19.82 -6.41
N LYS A 367 -0.33 19.67 -5.81
CA LYS A 367 -0.54 19.80 -4.36
C LYS A 367 0.22 18.74 -3.55
N LEU A 368 0.20 17.48 -4.01
CA LEU A 368 0.95 16.39 -3.40
C LEU A 368 2.46 16.67 -3.42
N GLY A 369 2.98 17.12 -4.56
CA GLY A 369 4.39 17.52 -4.70
C GLY A 369 4.76 18.65 -3.75
N PHE A 370 3.90 19.67 -3.64
CA PHE A 370 4.07 20.77 -2.69
C PHE A 370 4.13 20.29 -1.24
N TYR A 371 3.19 19.43 -0.80
CA TYR A 371 3.19 18.91 0.57
C TYR A 371 4.37 17.99 0.87
N ILE A 372 4.83 17.20 -0.10
CA ILE A 372 6.05 16.39 0.05
C ILE A 372 7.27 17.30 0.20
N PHE A 373 7.40 18.33 -0.64
CA PHE A 373 8.48 19.30 -0.53
C PHE A 373 8.48 20.03 0.82
N LEU A 374 7.31 20.52 1.24
CA LEU A 374 7.13 21.18 2.53
C LEU A 374 7.46 20.23 3.68
N PHE A 375 7.04 18.95 3.60
CA PHE A 375 7.36 17.94 4.59
C PHE A 375 8.87 17.71 4.70
N ILE A 376 9.57 17.56 3.57
CA ILE A 376 11.03 17.42 3.55
C ILE A 376 11.69 18.64 4.19
N MET A 377 11.28 19.84 3.81
CA MET A 377 11.85 21.08 4.35
C MET A 377 11.64 21.23 5.86
N VAL A 378 10.43 20.95 6.34
CA VAL A 378 10.06 21.04 7.77
C VAL A 378 10.76 19.96 8.59
N VAL A 379 11.03 18.79 8.03
CA VAL A 379 11.72 17.70 8.74
C VAL A 379 13.25 17.86 8.68
N PHE A 380 13.78 18.29 7.54
CA PHE A 380 15.23 18.34 7.31
C PHE A 380 15.87 19.55 7.98
N ARG A 381 15.25 20.73 7.91
CA ARG A 381 15.85 21.97 8.44
C ARG A 381 16.11 21.94 9.95
N PRO A 382 15.17 21.50 10.83
CA PRO A 382 15.45 21.42 12.25
C PRO A 382 16.55 20.41 12.55
N ARG A 383 16.56 19.25 11.87
CA ARG A 383 17.62 18.25 12.05
C ARG A 383 18.99 18.73 11.61
N LEU A 384 19.05 19.52 10.54
CA LEU A 384 20.30 20.13 10.08
C LEU A 384 20.78 21.18 11.07
N LEU A 385 19.88 22.02 11.59
CA LEU A 385 20.22 23.01 12.62
C LEU A 385 20.63 22.34 13.94
N ASP A 386 19.92 21.31 14.37
CA ASP A 386 20.29 20.49 15.53
C ASP A 386 21.68 19.86 15.32
N PHE A 387 21.95 19.34 14.12
CA PHE A 387 23.23 18.78 13.76
C PHE A 387 24.36 19.83 13.81
N VAL A 388 24.16 21.01 13.22
CA VAL A 388 25.13 22.12 13.24
C VAL A 388 25.34 22.61 14.68
N SER A 389 24.27 22.78 15.45
CA SER A 389 24.35 23.20 16.86
C SER A 389 25.02 22.16 17.77
N SER A 390 25.06 20.88 17.35
CA SER A 390 25.75 19.83 18.08
C SER A 390 27.27 19.78 17.82
N LEU A 391 27.75 20.59 16.87
CA LEU A 391 29.17 20.78 16.57
C LEU A 391 29.62 22.09 17.22
N ASP A 392 29.96 22.03 18.51
CA ASP A 392 30.47 23.19 19.23
C ASP A 392 31.78 23.71 18.61
N ASP A 393 31.90 25.02 18.43
CA ASP A 393 33.07 25.68 17.82
C ASP A 393 34.39 25.30 18.51
N SER A 394 34.36 25.12 19.84
CA SER A 394 35.53 24.71 20.62
C SER A 394 35.99 23.29 20.29
N VAL A 395 35.06 22.37 20.04
CA VAL A 395 35.36 20.97 19.70
C VAL A 395 35.92 20.90 18.28
N VAL A 396 35.31 21.64 17.34
CA VAL A 396 35.80 21.74 15.97
C VAL A 396 37.23 22.29 15.95
N LYS A 397 37.48 23.42 16.65
CA LYS A 397 38.81 24.01 16.74
C LYS A 397 39.84 23.04 17.33
N SER A 398 39.51 22.37 18.44
CA SER A 398 40.42 21.41 19.07
C SER A 398 40.72 20.21 18.16
N ALA A 399 39.72 19.66 17.46
CA ALA A 399 39.91 18.53 16.56
C ALA A 399 40.76 18.92 15.34
N SER A 400 40.48 20.08 14.74
CA SER A 400 41.26 20.60 13.60
C SER A 400 42.72 20.87 13.98
N GLU A 401 42.99 21.50 15.14
CA GLU A 401 44.36 21.74 15.61
C GLU A 401 45.14 20.44 15.84
N LYS A 402 44.50 19.41 16.44
CA LYS A 402 45.12 18.08 16.62
C LYS A 402 45.42 17.40 15.29
N ALA A 403 44.49 17.50 14.34
CA ALA A 403 44.66 16.93 13.01
C ALA A 403 45.83 17.59 12.26
N PHE A 404 45.93 18.92 12.28
CA PHE A 404 47.01 19.65 11.63
C PHE A 404 48.38 19.38 12.26
N LYS A 405 48.45 19.25 13.59
CA LYS A 405 49.69 18.85 14.30
C LYS A 405 50.14 17.42 14.00
N SER A 406 49.21 16.55 13.60
CA SER A 406 49.50 15.14 13.30
C SER A 406 50.11 14.93 11.90
N LEU A 407 50.09 15.95 11.04
CA LEU A 407 50.77 15.89 9.75
C LEU A 407 52.29 15.80 9.95
N PRO A 408 53.00 14.97 9.18
CA PRO A 408 52.61 14.38 7.88
C PRO A 408 51.84 13.04 7.94
N ASP A 409 51.48 12.51 9.12
CA ASP A 409 50.72 11.25 9.25
C ASP A 409 49.23 11.45 8.93
N ILE A 410 48.87 11.20 7.67
CA ILE A 410 47.52 11.39 7.13
C ILE A 410 46.49 10.48 7.82
N SER A 411 46.88 9.27 8.21
CA SER A 411 45.97 8.33 8.86
C SER A 411 45.50 8.86 10.22
N LYS A 412 46.44 9.36 11.02
CA LYS A 412 46.13 9.99 12.31
C LYS A 412 45.36 11.28 12.13
N ALA A 413 45.75 12.13 11.19
CA ALA A 413 45.06 13.40 10.92
C ALA A 413 43.58 13.20 10.52
N VAL A 414 43.29 12.18 9.69
CA VAL A 414 41.90 11.86 9.32
C VAL A 414 41.12 11.29 10.51
N ASN A 415 41.74 10.42 11.32
CA ASN A 415 41.07 9.87 12.50
C ASN A 415 40.67 10.97 13.51
N GLU A 416 41.54 11.95 13.76
CA GLU A 416 41.24 13.10 14.63
C GLU A 416 40.07 13.95 14.09
N LEU A 417 39.98 14.14 12.77
CA LEU A 417 38.85 14.86 12.15
C LEU A 417 37.55 14.06 12.15
N THR A 418 37.61 12.73 12.05
CA THR A 418 36.42 11.86 12.02
C THR A 418 35.72 11.74 13.38
N VAL A 419 36.32 12.26 14.45
CA VAL A 419 35.65 12.41 15.76
C VAL A 419 34.48 13.39 15.67
N LEU A 420 34.54 14.36 14.75
CA LEU A 420 33.47 15.31 14.51
C LEU A 420 32.27 14.63 13.83
N LYS A 421 31.07 14.86 14.36
CA LYS A 421 29.83 14.31 13.79
C LYS A 421 29.69 14.76 12.34
N GLY A 422 29.41 13.79 11.45
CA GLY A 422 29.21 14.01 10.01
C GLY A 422 30.48 14.31 9.20
N VAL A 423 31.68 14.22 9.81
CA VAL A 423 32.94 14.26 9.09
C VAL A 423 33.41 12.83 8.81
N GLY A 424 33.32 12.41 7.55
CA GLY A 424 33.92 11.16 7.07
C GLY A 424 35.31 11.38 6.47
N PRO A 425 36.01 10.30 6.04
CA PRO A 425 37.32 10.41 5.40
C PRO A 425 37.35 11.34 4.17
N ALA A 426 36.25 11.39 3.41
CA ALA A 426 36.11 12.30 2.26
C ALA A 426 36.10 13.77 2.70
N THR A 427 35.24 14.14 3.64
CA THR A 427 35.15 15.51 4.18
C THR A 427 36.45 15.90 4.88
N ALA A 428 37.05 14.99 5.65
CA ALA A 428 38.35 15.20 6.27
C ALA A 428 39.45 15.47 5.24
N SER A 429 39.46 14.75 4.11
CA SER A 429 40.43 14.99 3.04
C SER A 429 40.29 16.39 2.42
N ALA A 430 39.08 16.96 2.34
CA ALA A 430 38.88 18.32 1.85
C ALA A 430 39.51 19.36 2.78
N VAL A 431 39.31 19.19 4.09
CA VAL A 431 39.89 20.07 5.11
C VAL A 431 41.42 19.97 5.13
N LEU A 432 41.96 18.75 5.04
CA LEU A 432 43.41 18.54 5.01
C LEU A 432 44.04 19.08 3.72
N ALA A 433 43.38 18.95 2.58
CA ALA A 433 43.86 19.49 1.31
C ALA A 433 43.90 21.03 1.29
N ALA A 434 42.97 21.68 1.99
CA ALA A 434 42.99 23.14 2.16
C ALA A 434 44.17 23.62 3.03
N TYR A 435 44.59 22.84 4.03
CA TYR A 435 45.66 23.19 4.95
C TYR A 435 47.07 22.80 4.44
N ALA A 436 47.23 21.58 3.93
CA ALA A 436 48.50 21.01 3.49
C ALA A 436 48.36 20.33 2.11
N PRO A 437 48.20 21.10 1.03
CA PRO A 437 47.96 20.57 -0.31
C PRO A 437 49.10 19.69 -0.85
N ASP A 438 50.33 19.91 -0.38
CA ASP A 438 51.49 19.13 -0.81
C ASP A 438 51.49 17.70 -0.28
N ILE A 439 50.89 17.50 0.90
CA ILE A 439 50.93 16.25 1.66
C ILE A 439 49.62 15.46 1.46
N ALA A 440 48.48 16.13 1.59
CA ALA A 440 47.16 15.50 1.63
C ALA A 440 46.30 15.98 0.44
N PRO A 441 46.27 15.28 -0.71
CA PRO A 441 45.39 15.63 -1.81
C PRO A 441 43.92 15.38 -1.44
N PHE A 442 43.01 16.12 -2.10
CA PHE A 442 41.57 15.97 -1.91
C PHE A 442 41.07 14.68 -2.57
N MET A 443 40.21 13.92 -1.86
CA MET A 443 39.65 12.67 -2.36
C MET A 443 38.41 12.92 -3.25
N SER A 444 38.60 13.58 -4.40
CA SER A 444 37.51 13.80 -5.37
C SER A 444 37.12 12.50 -6.08
N ASP A 445 35.83 12.33 -6.37
CA ASP A 445 35.30 11.15 -7.08
C ASP A 445 35.99 10.96 -8.43
N GLU A 446 36.17 12.04 -9.16
CA GLU A 446 36.75 12.06 -10.50
C GLU A 446 38.23 11.66 -10.49
N ALA A 447 39.03 12.21 -9.57
CA ALA A 447 40.44 11.85 -9.46
C ALA A 447 40.62 10.42 -8.95
N MET A 448 39.77 9.97 -8.03
CA MET A 448 39.76 8.59 -7.53
C MET A 448 39.46 7.58 -8.64
N GLU A 449 38.48 7.86 -9.48
CA GLU A 449 38.10 7.01 -10.61
C GLU A 449 39.27 6.85 -11.59
N VAL A 450 39.97 7.94 -11.90
CA VAL A 450 41.13 7.92 -12.82
C VAL A 450 42.34 7.24 -12.18
N ALA A 451 42.62 7.47 -10.90
CA ALA A 451 43.82 6.95 -10.24
C ALA A 451 43.70 5.48 -9.77
N LEU A 452 42.50 5.04 -9.38
CA LEU A 452 42.26 3.74 -8.73
C LEU A 452 41.31 2.81 -9.49
N GLY A 453 40.53 3.32 -10.44
CA GLY A 453 39.52 2.55 -11.18
C GLY A 453 38.25 2.25 -10.36
N ASN A 454 37.08 2.35 -11.03
CA ASN A 454 35.68 2.09 -10.64
C ASN A 454 35.35 1.55 -9.24
N SER A 455 35.79 2.19 -8.15
CA SER A 455 35.19 1.97 -6.83
C SER A 455 35.09 3.28 -6.05
N LYS A 456 33.85 3.74 -5.83
CA LYS A 456 33.50 4.90 -5.01
C LYS A 456 33.54 4.53 -3.52
N ASP A 457 34.71 4.11 -3.06
CA ASP A 457 34.92 3.67 -1.69
C ASP A 457 35.55 4.78 -0.85
N TYR A 458 34.74 5.47 -0.03
CA TYR A 458 35.19 6.57 0.84
C TYR A 458 35.86 6.08 2.14
N SER A 459 36.58 4.96 2.09
CA SER A 459 37.25 4.38 3.25
C SER A 459 38.65 4.98 3.45
N LEU A 460 39.11 5.05 4.70
CA LEU A 460 40.47 5.51 5.03
C LEU A 460 41.55 4.71 4.30
N LYS A 461 41.38 3.38 4.19
CA LYS A 461 42.32 2.51 3.47
C LYS A 461 42.45 2.90 2.00
N ARG A 462 41.33 3.19 1.34
CA ARG A 462 41.31 3.60 -0.07
C ARG A 462 41.93 4.98 -0.25
N TYR A 463 41.65 5.90 0.68
CA TYR A 463 42.28 7.22 0.70
C TYR A 463 43.80 7.13 0.79
N LEU A 464 44.35 6.32 1.70
CA LEU A 464 45.80 6.15 1.83
C LEU A 464 46.44 5.58 0.56
N LEU A 465 45.77 4.62 -0.11
CA LEU A 465 46.23 4.08 -1.40
C LEU A 465 46.22 5.15 -2.50
N PHE A 466 45.20 5.99 -2.54
CA PHE A 466 45.09 7.12 -3.46
C PHE A 466 46.22 8.12 -3.25
N VAL A 467 46.42 8.56 -2.01
CA VAL A 467 47.49 9.51 -1.67
C VAL A 467 48.86 8.95 -2.02
N ALA A 468 49.12 7.68 -1.71
CA ALA A 468 50.41 7.05 -2.03
C ALA A 468 50.69 7.03 -3.55
N LYS A 469 49.67 6.75 -4.37
CA LYS A 469 49.81 6.81 -5.84
C LYS A 469 50.08 8.22 -6.34
N LEU A 470 49.36 9.22 -5.83
CA LEU A 470 49.54 10.61 -6.22
C LEU A 470 50.89 11.17 -5.77
N GLN A 471 51.32 10.86 -4.55
CA GLN A 471 52.64 11.25 -4.06
C GLN A 471 53.76 10.59 -4.88
N LYS A 472 53.62 9.32 -5.25
CA LYS A 472 54.56 8.63 -6.15
C LYS A 472 54.62 9.34 -7.52
N LYS A 473 53.46 9.62 -8.12
CA LYS A 473 53.39 10.33 -9.41
C LYS A 473 53.92 11.75 -9.34
N SER A 474 53.64 12.47 -8.26
CA SER A 474 54.19 13.81 -8.02
C SER A 474 55.72 13.77 -7.94
N LYS A 475 56.32 12.77 -7.28
CA LYS A 475 57.77 12.59 -7.24
C LYS A 475 58.36 12.28 -8.61
N GLU A 476 57.71 11.44 -9.42
CA GLU A 476 58.12 11.17 -10.80
C GLU A 476 58.08 12.45 -11.65
N LEU A 477 57.00 13.22 -11.57
CA LEU A 477 56.81 14.44 -12.36
C LEU A 477 57.71 15.61 -11.92
N LYS A 478 58.09 15.68 -10.63
CA LYS A 478 59.08 16.65 -10.13
C LYS A 478 60.47 16.46 -10.74
N LEU A 479 60.79 15.28 -11.28
CA LEU A 479 62.05 15.04 -11.99
C LEU A 479 62.01 15.57 -13.43
N GLU A 480 60.82 15.76 -14.00
CA GLU A 480 60.58 16.15 -15.39
C GLU A 480 60.19 17.63 -15.55
N GLY A 481 59.85 18.34 -14.47
CA GLY A 481 59.53 19.78 -14.48
C GLY A 481 59.03 20.34 -13.14
N GLU A 482 58.55 21.59 -13.15
CA GLU A 482 58.02 22.28 -11.96
C GLU A 482 56.56 21.86 -11.66
N TRP A 483 56.39 20.79 -10.89
CA TRP A 483 55.10 20.38 -10.31
C TRP A 483 55.08 20.65 -8.80
N GLY A 484 54.06 21.33 -8.27
CA GLY A 484 54.02 21.78 -6.87
C GLY A 484 53.82 20.66 -5.85
N GLY A 485 52.97 19.66 -6.11
CA GLY A 485 52.77 18.55 -5.16
C GLY A 485 51.72 17.51 -5.56
N ALA A 486 51.30 16.68 -4.60
CA ALA A 486 50.28 15.65 -4.82
C ALA A 486 48.90 16.24 -5.16
N SER A 487 48.55 17.41 -4.62
CA SER A 487 47.31 18.13 -4.96
C SER A 487 47.29 18.67 -6.40
N ASP A 488 48.43 19.04 -6.99
CA ASP A 488 48.45 19.49 -8.39
C ASP A 488 48.18 18.34 -9.35
N VAL A 489 48.71 17.16 -9.03
CA VAL A 489 48.43 15.92 -9.78
C VAL A 489 46.94 15.57 -9.66
N GLU A 490 46.35 15.70 -8.47
CA GLU A 490 44.91 15.51 -8.26
C GLU A 490 44.07 16.47 -9.11
N ARG A 491 44.36 17.78 -9.05
CA ARG A 491 43.66 18.80 -9.86
C ARG A 491 43.82 18.56 -11.36
N ALA A 492 44.99 18.13 -11.80
CA ALA A 492 45.23 17.76 -13.20
C ALA A 492 44.36 16.56 -13.61
N LEU A 493 44.30 15.50 -12.81
CA LEU A 493 43.45 14.33 -13.06
C LEU A 493 41.96 14.70 -13.10
N TRP A 494 41.51 15.51 -12.14
CA TRP A 494 40.15 16.03 -12.09
C TRP A 494 39.84 16.83 -13.36
N SER A 495 40.71 17.76 -13.76
CA SER A 495 40.52 18.58 -14.96
C SER A 495 40.44 17.75 -16.26
N CYS A 496 41.27 16.71 -16.38
CA CYS A 496 41.22 15.77 -17.49
C CYS A 496 39.90 14.99 -17.54
N HIS A 497 39.38 14.56 -16.39
CA HIS A 497 38.13 13.83 -16.30
C HIS A 497 36.90 14.72 -16.59
N VAL A 498 36.86 15.94 -16.05
CA VAL A 498 35.78 16.89 -16.35
C VAL A 498 35.79 17.25 -17.83
N ARG A 499 36.97 17.44 -18.43
CA ARG A 499 37.12 17.69 -19.86
C ARG A 499 36.61 16.52 -20.70
N SER A 500 36.89 15.27 -20.33
CA SER A 500 36.43 14.09 -21.08
C SER A 500 34.91 13.94 -21.06
N LYS A 501 34.26 14.23 -19.92
CA LYS A 501 32.79 14.27 -19.79
C LYS A 501 32.14 15.42 -20.56
N SER A 502 32.83 16.55 -20.71
CA SER A 502 32.32 17.74 -21.38
C SER A 502 32.40 17.70 -22.91
N LYS A 503 33.15 16.77 -23.51
CA LYS A 503 33.19 16.65 -24.98
C LYS A 503 31.79 16.27 -25.49
N PRO A 504 31.10 17.11 -26.27
CA PRO A 504 29.90 16.68 -26.97
C PRO A 504 30.31 15.55 -27.92
N ALA A 505 29.52 14.47 -27.95
CA ALA A 505 29.72 13.39 -28.90
C ALA A 505 29.84 13.99 -30.32
N GLU A 506 31.05 13.97 -30.89
CA GLU A 506 31.24 14.22 -32.30
C GLU A 506 30.38 13.20 -33.04
N LYS A 507 29.25 13.66 -33.57
CA LYS A 507 28.47 12.90 -34.54
C LYS A 507 29.41 12.60 -35.69
N SER A 508 29.83 11.35 -35.80
CA SER A 508 30.46 10.81 -36.99
C SER A 508 29.59 11.15 -38.20
N SER A 509 29.99 12.16 -38.97
CA SER A 509 29.36 12.52 -40.23
C SER A 509 29.74 11.46 -41.26
N SER A 510 29.02 10.34 -41.25
CA SER A 510 29.02 9.38 -42.33
C SER A 510 28.36 10.03 -43.56
N GLU A 511 29.19 10.67 -44.38
CA GLU A 511 29.25 10.48 -45.82
C GLU A 511 27.94 10.02 -46.51
N LYS A 512 26.95 10.92 -46.58
CA LYS A 512 25.85 10.77 -47.54
C LYS A 512 26.36 11.18 -48.92
N LYS A 513 26.86 10.20 -49.68
CA LYS A 513 27.01 10.27 -51.14
C LYS A 513 25.70 10.77 -51.77
N ARG A 514 25.71 12.03 -52.22
CA ARG A 514 24.73 12.57 -53.17
C ARG A 514 24.93 11.85 -54.50
N LYS A 515 24.09 10.87 -54.81
CA LYS A 515 23.79 10.49 -56.20
C LYS A 515 22.93 11.60 -56.79
N ARG A 516 23.55 12.52 -57.54
CA ARG A 516 22.85 13.28 -58.60
C ARG A 516 22.62 12.29 -59.74
N LYS A 517 21.35 12.09 -60.10
CA LYS A 517 20.97 11.58 -61.43
C LYS A 517 21.11 12.76 -62.39
N GLU A 518 22.02 12.62 -63.35
CA GLU A 518 21.79 13.07 -64.73
C GLU A 518 21.18 11.90 -65.50
#